data_AF-A0A9N9LXS7-F1
#
_entry.id   AF-A0A9N9LXS7-F1
#
_cell.length_a   1.000
_cell.length_b   1.000
_cell.length_c   1.000
_cell.angle_alpha   90.00
_cell.angle_beta   90.00
_cell.angle_gamma   90.00
#
_symmetry.space_group_name_H-M   'P 1'
#
loop_
_entity.id
_entity.type
_entity.pdbx_description
1 polymer ?
#
loop_
_entity_poly.entity_id
_entity_poly.type
_entity_poly.pdbx_seq_one_letter_code
_entity_poly.pdbx_strand_id
1 'polypeptide(L)'
;MTTVLSPLTSAPASFKGPPDVHSARLLDIHKRRIEVMDREGKAVPHKALELAQVANDYLSNGVKKSSSRFRALASIPMHNGISAAAELRRAIKELGCFGAISNDFQSVGDDGQGKLYFDTEQFDPFWAEVQNLDVPVYLHPEYMVKSDLLPGTKYGERKHLLGAGVQFHLDLGWHVYAICSSGVLDRFPGAQLLIGHIGKGYISRL
;
A
#
# COMPACT_ATOMS: atom_id res chain seq x y z
N MET A 1 -32.05 6.32 13.79
CA MET A 1 -31.33 5.85 15.00
C MET A 1 -29.86 6.01 14.75
N THR A 2 -29.25 6.99 15.41
CA THR A 2 -27.86 7.41 15.22
C THR A 2 -26.95 6.47 16.00
N THR A 3 -26.28 5.54 15.32
CA THR A 3 -25.25 4.71 15.95
C THR A 3 -23.95 5.49 15.94
N VAL A 4 -23.65 6.13 17.07
CA VAL A 4 -22.35 6.72 17.36
C VAL A 4 -21.36 5.56 17.51
N LEU A 5 -20.48 5.39 16.52
CA LEU A 5 -19.37 4.44 16.60
C LEU A 5 -18.18 5.15 17.24
N SER A 6 -17.73 4.64 18.37
CA SER A 6 -16.51 5.08 19.04
C SER A 6 -15.29 4.89 18.12
N PRO A 7 -14.40 5.89 17.99
CA PRO A 7 -13.18 5.74 17.20
C PRO A 7 -12.29 4.65 17.81
N LEU A 8 -11.63 3.84 16.97
CA LEU A 8 -10.60 2.90 17.42
C LEU A 8 -9.36 3.69 17.85
N THR A 9 -9.40 4.24 19.06
CA THR A 9 -8.32 5.05 19.66
C THR A 9 -7.06 4.24 20.02
N SER A 10 -6.97 2.97 19.60
CA SER A 10 -5.81 2.14 19.88
C SER A 10 -5.54 1.14 18.77
N ALA A 11 -4.25 0.87 18.52
CA ALA A 11 -3.80 -0.16 17.59
C ALA A 11 -4.56 -1.48 17.82
N PRO A 12 -4.94 -2.22 16.76
CA PRO A 12 -5.60 -3.50 16.90
C PRO A 12 -4.83 -4.41 17.86
N ALA A 13 -5.51 -5.29 18.59
CA ALA A 13 -4.86 -6.17 19.59
C ALA A 13 -3.68 -6.96 19.00
N SER A 14 -3.73 -7.24 17.69
CA SER A 14 -2.66 -7.87 16.91
C SER A 14 -1.35 -7.07 16.85
N PHE A 15 -1.35 -5.77 17.18
CA PHE A 15 -0.16 -4.91 17.18
C PHE A 15 0.41 -4.67 18.58
N LYS A 16 -0.32 -4.93 19.66
CA LYS A 16 0.15 -4.75 21.05
C LYS A 16 0.98 -5.96 21.53
N GLY A 17 1.95 -5.74 22.42
CA GLY A 17 2.76 -6.79 23.05
C GLY A 17 4.09 -6.30 23.66
N PRO A 18 4.72 -7.08 24.56
CA PRO A 18 6.06 -6.78 25.08
C PRO A 18 7.18 -6.97 24.02
N PRO A 19 8.41 -6.46 24.25
CA PRO A 19 9.50 -6.46 23.26
C PRO A 19 9.87 -7.82 22.65
N ASP A 20 9.70 -8.90 23.41
CA ASP A 20 9.86 -10.29 22.99
C ASP A 20 8.83 -10.70 21.94
N VAL A 21 7.58 -10.23 22.04
CA VAL A 21 6.55 -10.43 21.02
C VAL A 21 6.90 -9.70 19.73
N HIS A 22 7.45 -8.49 19.80
CA HIS A 22 7.93 -7.77 18.62
C HIS A 22 9.14 -8.48 17.99
N SER A 23 10.06 -8.97 18.81
CA SER A 23 11.24 -9.72 18.35
C SER A 23 10.82 -11.03 17.66
N ALA A 24 9.86 -11.76 18.23
CA ALA A 24 9.30 -12.96 17.62
C ALA A 24 8.62 -12.69 16.28
N ARG A 25 7.94 -11.52 16.12
CA ARG A 25 7.36 -11.11 14.83
C ARG A 25 8.41 -10.73 13.79
N LEU A 26 9.52 -10.13 14.20
CA LEU A 26 10.63 -9.80 13.30
C LEU A 26 11.35 -11.07 12.82
N LEU A 27 11.47 -12.08 13.68
CA LEU A 27 12.12 -13.35 13.37
C LEU A 27 11.19 -14.32 12.63
N ASP A 28 9.87 -14.17 12.75
CA ASP A 28 8.91 -14.95 11.98
C ASP A 28 8.66 -14.35 10.58
N ILE A 29 9.41 -14.84 9.60
CA ILE A 29 9.31 -14.43 8.21
C ILE A 29 8.22 -15.18 7.42
N HIS A 30 7.49 -16.14 8.03
CA HIS A 30 6.52 -16.98 7.30
C HIS A 30 5.12 -16.98 7.93
N LYS A 31 4.86 -17.87 8.88
CA LYS A 31 3.49 -18.36 9.13
C LYS A 31 2.58 -17.30 9.74
N ARG A 32 3.00 -16.68 10.84
CA ARG A 32 2.20 -15.66 11.53
C ARG A 32 2.13 -14.40 10.71
N ARG A 33 3.18 -14.08 9.94
CA ARG A 33 3.21 -12.92 9.06
C ARG A 33 2.19 -13.04 7.93
N ILE A 34 2.14 -14.18 7.25
CA ILE A 34 1.13 -14.45 6.20
C ILE A 34 -0.27 -14.41 6.79
N GLU A 35 -0.52 -15.11 7.90
CA GLU A 35 -1.83 -15.14 8.55
C GLU A 35 -2.32 -13.75 8.99
N VAL A 36 -1.42 -12.89 9.48
CA VAL A 36 -1.76 -11.50 9.87
C VAL A 36 -1.95 -10.61 8.64
N MET A 37 -1.11 -10.74 7.61
CA MET A 37 -1.26 -9.97 6.36
C MET A 37 -2.57 -10.28 5.65
N ASP A 38 -2.96 -11.56 5.56
CA ASP A 38 -4.21 -11.97 4.93
C ASP A 38 -5.44 -11.44 5.69
N ARG A 39 -5.36 -11.39 7.02
CA ARG A 39 -6.46 -10.91 7.86
C ARG A 39 -6.60 -9.39 7.85
N GLU A 40 -5.50 -8.67 7.90
CA GLU A 40 -5.50 -7.21 8.11
C GLU A 40 -5.29 -6.40 6.80
N GLY A 41 -4.85 -7.04 5.72
CA GLY A 41 -4.48 -6.38 4.46
C GLY A 41 -5.65 -5.96 3.57
N LYS A 42 -6.88 -6.40 3.86
CA LYS A 42 -8.08 -6.09 3.06
C LYS A 42 -9.12 -5.36 3.91
N ALA A 43 -9.03 -4.04 3.95
CA ALA A 43 -10.01 -3.20 4.64
C ALA A 43 -11.16 -2.76 3.71
N VAL A 44 -12.37 -2.74 4.25
CA VAL A 44 -13.57 -2.15 3.63
C VAL A 44 -13.38 -0.62 3.49
N PRO A 45 -13.83 0.03 2.40
CA PRO A 45 -13.52 1.44 2.11
C PRO A 45 -13.70 2.43 3.28
N HIS A 46 -14.79 2.29 4.05
CA HIS A 46 -15.09 3.17 5.18
C HIS A 46 -14.14 3.03 6.39
N LYS A 47 -13.39 1.92 6.49
CA LYS A 47 -12.41 1.67 7.57
C LYS A 47 -10.96 1.73 7.09
N ALA A 48 -10.73 1.76 5.77
CA ALA A 48 -9.39 1.71 5.22
C ALA A 48 -8.52 2.89 5.66
N LEU A 49 -9.09 4.10 5.70
CA LEU A 49 -8.37 5.29 6.16
C LEU A 49 -8.03 5.25 7.65
N GLU A 50 -9.01 4.94 8.50
CA GLU A 50 -8.79 4.81 9.94
C GLU A 50 -7.75 3.72 10.24
N LEU A 51 -7.83 2.57 9.57
CA LEU A 51 -6.86 1.49 9.74
C LEU A 51 -5.46 1.89 9.29
N ALA A 52 -5.33 2.56 8.14
CA ALA A 52 -4.06 3.07 7.66
C ALA A 52 -3.46 4.07 8.65
N GLN A 53 -4.26 4.99 9.18
CA GLN A 53 -3.83 5.96 10.19
C GLN A 53 -3.30 5.28 11.44
N VAL A 54 -4.06 4.32 11.97
CA VAL A 54 -3.67 3.55 13.16
C VAL A 54 -2.39 2.73 12.92
N ALA A 55 -2.25 2.13 11.73
CA ALA A 55 -1.04 1.40 11.35
C ALA A 55 0.18 2.33 11.23
N ASN A 56 -0.01 3.51 10.62
CA ASN A 56 1.04 4.52 10.44
C ASN A 56 1.50 5.08 11.79
N ASP A 57 0.56 5.38 12.70
CA ASP A 57 0.87 5.86 14.06
C ASP A 57 1.65 4.81 14.84
N TYR A 58 1.23 3.54 14.76
CA TYR A 58 1.92 2.43 15.40
C TYR A 58 3.35 2.26 14.86
N LEU A 59 3.50 2.23 13.54
CA LEU A 59 4.80 2.06 12.87
C LEU A 59 5.75 3.21 13.20
N SER A 60 5.28 4.46 13.07
CA SER A 60 6.07 5.66 13.39
C SER A 60 6.53 5.64 14.85
N ASN A 61 5.65 5.33 15.80
CA ASN A 61 6.00 5.24 17.21
C ASN A 61 7.03 4.14 17.51
N GLY A 62 6.96 3.01 16.80
CA GLY A 62 7.97 1.96 16.86
C GLY A 62 9.33 2.42 16.34
N VAL A 63 9.35 3.04 15.15
CA VAL A 63 10.57 3.53 14.49
C VAL A 63 11.25 4.63 15.30
N LYS A 64 10.50 5.54 15.93
CA LYS A 64 11.05 6.61 16.80
C LYS A 64 11.93 6.08 17.93
N LYS A 65 11.68 4.85 18.43
CA LYS A 65 12.50 4.21 19.47
C LYS A 65 13.87 3.74 18.98
N SER A 66 14.11 3.71 17.66
CA SER A 66 15.36 3.25 17.04
C SER A 66 15.61 4.00 15.73
N SER A 67 15.44 5.32 15.76
CA SER A 67 15.49 6.20 14.59
C SER A 67 16.87 6.29 13.92
N SER A 68 17.95 5.81 14.56
CA SER A 68 19.25 5.71 13.88
C SER A 68 19.34 4.54 12.89
N ARG A 69 18.44 3.55 13.00
CA ARG A 69 18.47 2.32 12.18
C ARG A 69 17.26 2.11 11.30
N PHE A 70 16.10 2.64 11.71
CA PHE A 70 14.85 2.40 11.00
C PHE A 70 14.22 3.69 10.49
N ARG A 71 13.46 3.53 9.40
CA ARG A 71 12.63 4.54 8.75
C ARG A 71 11.30 3.90 8.39
N ALA A 72 10.23 4.69 8.31
CA ALA A 72 8.88 4.22 8.02
C ALA A 72 8.40 4.73 6.65
N LEU A 73 7.85 3.83 5.85
CA LEU A 73 6.99 4.17 4.73
C LEU A 73 5.54 4.11 5.20
N ALA A 74 4.76 5.14 4.90
CA ALA A 74 3.36 5.22 5.28
C ALA A 74 2.50 4.33 4.38
N SER A 75 1.61 3.53 4.95
CA SER A 75 0.56 2.85 4.19
C SER A 75 -0.51 3.87 3.81
N ILE A 76 -0.82 3.99 2.51
CA ILE A 76 -1.79 4.98 2.01
C ILE A 76 -3.02 4.27 1.43
N PRO A 77 -4.24 4.60 1.91
CA PRO A 77 -5.47 4.05 1.38
C PRO A 77 -5.84 4.75 0.06
N MET A 78 -5.70 4.04 -1.06
CA MET A 78 -5.83 4.61 -2.40
C MET A 78 -7.26 4.57 -2.95
N HIS A 79 -8.27 4.65 -2.08
CA HIS A 79 -9.69 4.68 -2.50
C HIS A 79 -10.09 6.03 -3.12
N ASN A 80 -9.39 7.10 -2.75
CA ASN A 80 -9.65 8.46 -3.22
C ASN A 80 -8.35 9.28 -3.20
N GLY A 81 -7.99 9.92 -4.32
CA GLY A 81 -6.73 10.67 -4.44
C GLY A 81 -6.60 11.84 -3.46
N ILE A 82 -7.70 12.52 -3.10
CA ILE A 82 -7.69 13.65 -2.15
C ILE A 82 -7.43 13.14 -0.73
N SER A 83 -8.14 12.09 -0.31
CA SER A 83 -7.91 11.50 1.02
C SER A 83 -6.52 10.86 1.14
N ALA A 84 -6.05 10.23 0.06
CA ALA A 84 -4.69 9.69 -0.01
C ALA A 84 -3.63 10.78 0.12
N ALA A 85 -3.79 11.92 -0.57
CA ALA A 85 -2.92 13.08 -0.44
C ALA A 85 -2.89 13.62 1.00
N ALA A 86 -4.05 13.77 1.63
CA ALA A 86 -4.16 14.25 3.02
C ALA A 86 -3.43 13.31 4.01
N GLU A 87 -3.61 12.00 3.88
CA GLU A 87 -2.93 11.04 4.75
C GLU A 87 -1.42 10.99 4.48
N LEU A 88 -0.99 11.11 3.22
CA LEU A 88 0.44 11.23 2.88
C LEU A 88 1.04 12.45 3.58
N ARG A 89 0.41 13.62 3.45
CA ARG A 89 0.85 14.85 4.11
C ARG A 89 0.98 14.67 5.62
N ARG A 90 -0.04 14.09 6.27
CA ARG A 90 -0.03 13.80 7.71
C ARG A 90 1.15 12.89 8.08
N ALA A 91 1.30 11.79 7.36
CA ALA A 91 2.33 10.80 7.66
C ALA A 91 3.75 11.35 7.48
N ILE A 92 3.98 12.21 6.49
CA ILE A 92 5.29 12.86 6.30
C ILE A 92 5.51 13.97 7.33
N LYS A 93 4.58 14.93 7.46
CA LYS A 93 4.77 16.14 8.26
C LYS A 93 4.63 15.93 9.76
N GLU A 94 3.74 15.05 10.20
CA GLU A 94 3.44 14.84 11.62
C GLU A 94 4.10 13.57 12.17
N LEU A 95 4.17 12.50 11.36
CA LEU A 95 4.72 11.22 11.82
C LEU A 95 6.20 11.03 11.46
N GLY A 96 6.76 11.85 10.58
CA GLY A 96 8.15 11.73 10.14
C GLY A 96 8.42 10.48 9.30
N CYS A 97 7.39 9.95 8.62
CA CYS A 97 7.62 8.97 7.56
C CYS A 97 8.42 9.62 6.43
N PHE A 98 9.20 8.85 5.69
CA PHE A 98 10.06 9.40 4.62
C PHE A 98 9.49 9.15 3.21
N GLY A 99 8.33 8.52 3.12
CA GLY A 99 7.66 8.19 1.87
C GLY A 99 6.42 7.35 2.14
N ALA A 100 5.84 6.80 1.08
CA ALA A 100 4.67 5.95 1.14
C ALA A 100 4.89 4.58 0.50
N ILE A 101 4.04 3.63 0.87
CA ILE A 101 3.91 2.32 0.23
C ILE A 101 2.45 2.06 -0.09
N SER A 102 2.20 1.56 -1.31
CA SER A 102 0.90 1.02 -1.71
C SER A 102 1.09 -0.31 -2.42
N ASN A 103 0.16 -1.23 -2.23
CA ASN A 103 0.18 -2.55 -2.85
C ASN A 103 -0.66 -2.50 -4.13
N ASP A 104 -0.02 -2.27 -5.27
CA ASP A 104 -0.59 -2.28 -6.61
C ASP A 104 -1.94 -1.54 -6.67
N PHE A 105 -2.99 -2.12 -7.23
CA PHE A 105 -4.32 -1.49 -7.31
C PHE A 105 -5.06 -1.52 -5.95
N GLN A 106 -5.92 -0.53 -5.74
CA GLN A 106 -6.86 -0.55 -4.62
C GLN A 106 -8.08 -1.41 -4.98
N SER A 107 -8.30 -2.49 -4.23
CA SER A 107 -9.56 -3.24 -4.31
C SER A 107 -10.73 -2.37 -3.83
N VAL A 108 -11.84 -2.34 -4.58
CA VAL A 108 -13.04 -1.55 -4.28
C VAL A 108 -14.33 -2.34 -4.55
N GLY A 109 -15.46 -1.78 -4.12
CA GLY A 109 -16.78 -2.43 -4.18
C GLY A 109 -17.04 -3.30 -2.95
N ASP A 110 -18.33 -3.58 -2.68
CA ASP A 110 -18.73 -4.35 -1.49
C ASP A 110 -18.21 -5.80 -1.52
N ASP A 111 -17.98 -6.34 -2.71
CA ASP A 111 -17.40 -7.66 -2.93
C ASP A 111 -15.87 -7.66 -3.05
N GLY A 112 -15.25 -6.47 -3.06
CA GLY A 112 -13.81 -6.27 -3.20
C GLY A 112 -13.24 -6.72 -4.54
N GLN A 113 -14.05 -6.79 -5.59
CA GLN A 113 -13.63 -7.26 -6.92
C GLN A 113 -13.27 -6.13 -7.88
N GLY A 114 -13.74 -4.91 -7.60
CA GLY A 114 -13.38 -3.73 -8.36
C GLY A 114 -11.92 -3.34 -8.11
N LYS A 115 -11.30 -2.66 -9.08
CA LYS A 115 -9.90 -2.20 -8.99
C LYS A 115 -9.81 -0.73 -9.36
N LEU A 116 -9.13 0.04 -8.53
CA LEU A 116 -8.68 1.39 -8.88
C LEU A 116 -7.17 1.38 -9.09
N TYR A 117 -6.78 1.84 -10.27
CA TYR A 117 -5.40 2.07 -10.66
C TYR A 117 -5.08 3.56 -10.57
N PHE A 118 -3.81 3.86 -10.31
CA PHE A 118 -3.34 5.18 -9.88
C PHE A 118 -2.87 6.05 -11.04
N ASP A 119 -3.14 5.64 -12.27
CA ASP A 119 -2.75 6.30 -13.51
C ASP A 119 -3.81 7.30 -14.03
N THR A 120 -4.95 7.42 -13.35
CA THR A 120 -6.08 8.29 -13.73
C THR A 120 -6.07 9.66 -13.04
N GLU A 121 -6.74 10.66 -13.64
CA GLU A 121 -6.80 12.04 -13.13
C GLU A 121 -7.39 12.16 -11.71
N GLN A 122 -8.18 11.18 -11.26
CA GLN A 122 -8.67 11.13 -9.88
C GLN A 122 -7.52 11.09 -8.84
N PHE A 123 -6.35 10.59 -9.24
CA PHE A 123 -5.16 10.48 -8.40
C PHE A 123 -4.17 11.62 -8.60
N ASP A 124 -4.45 12.59 -9.48
CA ASP A 124 -3.63 13.79 -9.64
C ASP A 124 -3.41 14.56 -8.32
N PRO A 125 -4.40 14.71 -7.41
CA PRO A 125 -4.15 15.30 -6.10
C PRO A 125 -3.11 14.54 -5.26
N PHE A 126 -3.07 13.21 -5.37
CA PHE A 126 -2.07 12.40 -4.68
C PHE A 126 -0.69 12.60 -5.30
N TRP A 127 -0.55 12.54 -6.63
CA TRP A 127 0.73 12.75 -7.29
C TRP A 127 1.29 14.17 -7.13
N ALA A 128 0.42 15.18 -7.16
CA ALA A 128 0.77 16.56 -6.84
C ALA A 128 1.35 16.65 -5.41
N GLU A 129 0.73 15.97 -4.46
CA GLU A 129 1.20 15.96 -3.06
C GLU A 129 2.52 15.20 -2.89
N VAL A 130 2.71 14.08 -3.58
CA VAL A 130 3.98 13.35 -3.64
C VAL A 130 5.11 14.26 -4.12
N GLN A 131 4.88 15.00 -5.21
CA GLN A 131 5.83 15.97 -5.73
C GLN A 131 6.07 17.12 -4.74
N ASN A 132 5.02 17.70 -4.16
CA ASN A 132 5.12 18.83 -3.23
C ASN A 132 5.89 18.49 -1.96
N LEU A 133 5.78 17.24 -1.50
CA LEU A 133 6.47 16.76 -0.31
C LEU A 133 7.90 16.27 -0.60
N ASP A 134 8.25 16.07 -1.89
CA ASP A 134 9.52 15.53 -2.35
C ASP A 134 9.86 14.19 -1.65
N VAL A 135 8.92 13.25 -1.74
CA VAL A 135 9.06 11.92 -1.13
C VAL A 135 8.75 10.80 -2.13
N PRO A 136 9.40 9.63 -2.01
CA PRO A 136 9.09 8.49 -2.85
C PRO A 136 7.79 7.77 -2.48
N VAL A 137 7.16 7.19 -3.50
CA VAL A 137 6.09 6.19 -3.36
C VAL A 137 6.64 4.84 -3.81
N TYR A 138 6.67 3.86 -2.92
CA TYR A 138 7.02 2.50 -3.25
C TYR A 138 5.76 1.71 -3.64
N LEU A 139 5.69 1.28 -4.90
CA LEU A 139 4.59 0.45 -5.38
C LEU A 139 5.00 -1.03 -5.26
N HIS A 140 4.35 -1.74 -4.34
CA HIS A 140 4.55 -3.15 -4.07
C HIS A 140 3.49 -3.97 -4.82
N PRO A 141 3.74 -5.22 -5.27
CA PRO A 141 2.71 -6.03 -5.91
C PRO A 141 1.58 -6.45 -4.94
N GLU A 142 0.43 -6.80 -5.50
CA GLU A 142 -0.72 -7.37 -4.78
C GLU A 142 -1.18 -8.67 -5.46
N TYR A 143 -1.88 -9.53 -4.71
CA TYR A 143 -2.55 -10.67 -5.31
C TYR A 143 -3.81 -10.24 -6.05
N MET A 144 -4.14 -10.96 -7.13
CA MET A 144 -5.34 -10.68 -7.91
C MET A 144 -6.62 -10.88 -7.10
N VAL A 145 -7.67 -10.15 -7.46
CA VAL A 145 -9.00 -10.33 -6.87
C VAL A 145 -9.61 -11.67 -7.30
N LYS A 146 -10.60 -12.16 -6.56
CA LYS A 146 -11.15 -13.51 -6.78
C LYS A 146 -11.72 -13.69 -8.19
N SER A 147 -12.29 -12.63 -8.78
CA SER A 147 -12.84 -12.67 -10.13
C SER A 147 -11.78 -12.99 -11.19
N ASP A 148 -10.53 -12.55 -11.02
CA ASP A 148 -9.41 -12.86 -11.94
C ASP A 148 -8.86 -14.29 -11.77
N LEU A 149 -9.36 -15.03 -10.79
CA LEU A 149 -8.94 -16.40 -10.47
C LEU A 149 -10.00 -17.45 -10.86
N LEU A 150 -11.10 -17.01 -11.48
CA LEU A 150 -12.16 -17.87 -12.00
C LEU A 150 -11.71 -18.59 -13.29
N PRO A 151 -12.25 -19.77 -13.60
CA PRO A 151 -11.98 -20.43 -14.89
C PRO A 151 -12.25 -19.52 -16.08
N GLY A 152 -11.40 -19.60 -17.12
CA GLY A 152 -11.46 -18.78 -18.33
C GLY A 152 -10.75 -17.43 -18.24
N THR A 153 -10.21 -17.06 -17.07
CA THR A 153 -9.44 -15.82 -16.89
C THR A 153 -7.93 -16.04 -17.07
N LYS A 154 -7.14 -14.96 -17.06
CA LYS A 154 -5.67 -14.99 -17.17
C LYS A 154 -5.04 -16.02 -16.22
N TYR A 155 -5.50 -16.05 -14.95
CA TYR A 155 -4.90 -16.87 -13.89
C TYR A 155 -5.75 -18.07 -13.44
N GLY A 156 -6.99 -18.21 -13.92
CA GLY A 156 -7.93 -19.27 -13.49
C GLY A 156 -7.35 -20.68 -13.50
N GLU A 157 -6.77 -21.09 -14.62
CA GLU A 157 -6.12 -22.40 -14.81
C GLU A 157 -4.62 -22.37 -14.47
N ARG A 158 -4.05 -21.18 -14.23
CA ARG A 158 -2.60 -20.94 -14.11
C ARG A 158 -2.21 -20.47 -12.71
N LYS A 159 -2.88 -20.98 -11.68
CA LYS A 159 -2.66 -20.57 -10.28
C LYS A 159 -1.22 -20.76 -9.79
N HIS A 160 -0.46 -21.67 -10.41
CA HIS A 160 0.97 -21.87 -10.13
C HIS A 160 1.85 -20.66 -10.53
N LEU A 161 1.33 -19.71 -11.31
CA LEU A 161 2.02 -18.47 -11.67
C LEU A 161 1.77 -17.33 -10.67
N LEU A 162 0.87 -17.51 -9.70
CA LEU A 162 0.53 -16.49 -8.71
C LEU A 162 1.72 -16.17 -7.80
N GLY A 163 1.78 -14.92 -7.33
CA GLY A 163 2.81 -14.46 -6.41
C GLY A 163 4.13 -14.10 -7.08
N ALA A 164 5.21 -14.18 -6.30
CA ALA A 164 6.51 -13.61 -6.61
C ALA A 164 7.21 -14.23 -7.83
N GLY A 165 6.87 -15.46 -8.21
CA GLY A 165 7.53 -16.12 -9.34
C GLY A 165 7.22 -15.47 -10.68
N VAL A 166 5.99 -15.00 -10.89
CA VAL A 166 5.54 -14.47 -12.20
C VAL A 166 4.51 -13.35 -12.05
N GLN A 167 3.34 -13.62 -11.45
CA GLN A 167 2.20 -12.70 -11.41
C GLN A 167 2.55 -11.31 -10.86
N PHE A 168 3.28 -11.26 -9.74
CA PHE A 168 3.73 -9.99 -9.13
C PHE A 168 4.64 -9.13 -10.01
N HIS A 169 5.25 -9.71 -11.04
CA HIS A 169 6.07 -8.96 -11.99
C HIS A 169 5.22 -8.44 -13.15
N LEU A 170 4.33 -9.27 -13.67
CA LEU A 170 3.52 -8.93 -14.84
C LEU A 170 2.47 -7.86 -14.51
N ASP A 171 1.71 -8.01 -13.42
CA ASP A 171 0.59 -7.10 -13.15
C ASP A 171 1.06 -5.76 -12.60
N LEU A 172 2.02 -5.76 -11.66
CA LEU A 172 2.61 -4.52 -11.19
C LEU A 172 3.35 -3.79 -12.33
N GLY A 173 4.04 -4.53 -13.19
CA GLY A 173 4.68 -3.98 -14.38
C GLY A 173 3.70 -3.29 -15.32
N TRP A 174 2.52 -3.88 -15.53
CA TRP A 174 1.44 -3.27 -16.30
C TRP A 174 0.95 -1.96 -15.67
N HIS A 175 0.75 -1.93 -14.36
CA HIS A 175 0.31 -0.71 -13.66
C HIS A 175 1.37 0.40 -13.72
N VAL A 176 2.65 0.06 -13.55
CA VAL A 176 3.75 1.03 -13.75
C VAL A 176 3.76 1.58 -15.17
N TYR A 177 3.57 0.72 -16.18
CA TYR A 177 3.47 1.16 -17.57
C TYR A 177 2.27 2.09 -17.77
N ALA A 178 1.12 1.79 -17.16
CA ALA A 178 -0.06 2.65 -17.21
C ALA A 178 0.24 4.05 -16.63
N ILE A 179 0.86 4.13 -15.45
CA ILE A 179 1.27 5.41 -14.83
C ILE A 179 2.20 6.20 -15.75
N CYS A 180 3.18 5.55 -16.36
CA CYS A 180 4.13 6.22 -17.25
C CYS A 180 3.46 6.69 -18.54
N SER A 181 2.66 5.82 -19.18
CA SER A 181 2.06 6.07 -20.50
C SER A 181 0.81 6.96 -20.45
N SER A 182 0.15 7.09 -19.30
CA SER A 182 -0.94 8.05 -19.09
C SER A 182 -0.46 9.47 -18.78
N GLY A 183 0.86 9.70 -18.77
CA GLY A 183 1.48 11.00 -18.59
C GLY A 183 1.44 11.52 -17.15
N VAL A 184 1.22 10.66 -16.14
CA VAL A 184 1.28 11.09 -14.72
C VAL A 184 2.63 11.71 -14.41
N LEU A 185 3.73 11.06 -14.82
CA LEU A 185 5.09 11.56 -14.57
C LEU A 185 5.43 12.79 -15.43
N ASP A 186 4.68 13.06 -16.50
CA ASP A 186 4.81 14.31 -17.27
C ASP A 186 4.08 15.47 -16.57
N ARG A 187 2.90 15.21 -15.98
CA ARG A 187 2.15 16.19 -15.19
C ARG A 187 2.83 16.49 -13.84
N PHE A 188 3.50 15.50 -13.26
CA PHE A 188 4.18 15.59 -11.96
C PHE A 188 5.64 15.12 -12.07
N PRO A 189 6.51 15.88 -12.76
CA PRO A 189 7.89 15.46 -13.06
C PRO A 189 8.80 15.31 -11.83
N GLY A 190 8.42 15.88 -10.68
CA GLY A 190 9.13 15.67 -9.42
C GLY A 190 8.62 14.48 -8.60
N ALA A 191 7.56 13.78 -9.04
CA ALA A 191 7.07 12.59 -8.34
C ALA A 191 8.05 11.42 -8.50
N GLN A 192 8.42 10.80 -7.38
CA GLN A 192 9.36 9.68 -7.36
C GLN A 192 8.61 8.36 -7.13
N LEU A 193 8.72 7.43 -8.10
CA LEU A 193 8.14 6.10 -8.01
C LEU A 193 9.25 5.05 -7.80
N LEU A 194 9.16 4.28 -6.72
CA LEU A 194 10.09 3.20 -6.40
C LEU A 194 9.46 1.85 -6.69
N ILE A 195 10.20 0.99 -7.38
CA ILE A 195 9.75 -0.34 -7.80
C ILE A 195 10.76 -1.38 -7.32
N GLY A 196 10.32 -2.28 -6.45
CA GLY A 196 11.17 -3.37 -5.96
C GLY A 196 11.34 -4.51 -6.97
N HIS A 197 12.08 -5.53 -6.56
CA HIS A 197 12.27 -6.76 -7.35
C HIS A 197 12.86 -6.48 -8.75
N ILE A 198 13.94 -5.68 -8.80
CA ILE A 198 14.70 -5.33 -10.02
C ILE A 198 13.79 -4.67 -11.07
N GLY A 199 13.03 -3.64 -10.65
CA GLY A 199 12.13 -2.89 -11.52
C GLY A 199 11.01 -3.73 -12.15
N LYS A 200 10.73 -4.92 -11.60
CA LYS A 200 9.82 -5.91 -12.21
C LYS A 200 10.22 -6.32 -13.63
N GLY A 201 11.52 -6.28 -13.93
CA GLY A 201 12.06 -6.51 -15.27
C GLY A 201 12.17 -5.25 -16.13
N TYR A 202 11.63 -4.12 -15.68
CA TYR A 202 11.77 -2.82 -16.32
C TYR A 202 12.90 -2.04 -15.63
N ILE A 203 14.06 -1.97 -16.27
CA ILE A 203 15.15 -1.08 -15.84
C ILE A 203 14.97 0.21 -16.64
N SER A 204 14.41 1.26 -16.03
CA SER A 204 14.62 2.62 -16.53
C SER A 204 15.69 3.29 -15.68
N ARG A 205 16.69 3.81 -16.37
CA ARG A 205 17.56 4.86 -15.86
C ARG A 205 16.81 6.16 -16.18
N LEU A 206 16.25 6.81 -15.15
CA LEU A 206 15.95 8.24 -15.22
C LEU A 206 17.21 8.99 -14.81
#